data_AF-A0A1Q5L9P9-F1
#
_entry.id   AF-A0A1Q5L9P9-F1
#
_cell.length_a   1.000
_cell.length_b   1.000
_cell.length_c   1.000
_cell.angle_alpha   90.00
_cell.angle_beta   90.00
_cell.angle_gamma   90.00
#
_symmetry.space_group_name_H-M   'P 1'
#
loop_
_entity.id
_entity.type
_entity.pdbx_description
1 polymer ?
#
loop_
_entity_poly.entity_id
_entity_poly.type
_entity_poly.pdbx_seq_one_letter_code
_entity_poly.pdbx_strand_id
1 'polypeptide(L)'
;MFGLSELAVILIVVIAVLAAKKLPELTRSAGKSARILKAEARAMKEQDKAEEAPAAPRIIQGETLPPSAPGSERTDGTPPEGRPAG
;
A
#
# COMPACT_ATOMS: atom_id res chain seq x y z
N MET A 1 8.58 -40.73 18.75
CA MET A 1 7.49 -40.08 17.99
C MET A 1 7.79 -38.60 17.82
N PHE A 2 9.00 -38.27 17.35
CA PHE A 2 9.60 -36.91 17.39
C PHE A 2 10.43 -36.70 16.12
N GLY A 3 9.75 -36.63 14.98
CA GLY A 3 10.43 -36.51 13.68
C GLY A 3 9.69 -35.54 12.79
N LEU A 4 8.46 -35.89 12.39
CA LEU A 4 7.58 -34.98 11.67
C LEU A 4 7.02 -33.87 12.56
N SER A 5 6.76 -34.17 13.84
CA SER A 5 6.22 -33.21 14.81
C SER A 5 7.19 -32.05 15.06
N GLU A 6 8.46 -32.31 15.41
CA GLU A 6 9.47 -31.25 15.53
C GLU A 6 9.66 -30.50 14.21
N LEU A 7 9.74 -31.21 13.09
CA LEU A 7 9.99 -30.56 11.79
C LEU A 7 8.83 -29.64 11.41
N ALA A 8 7.58 -30.04 11.67
CA ALA A 8 6.41 -29.20 11.47
C ALA A 8 6.44 -27.96 12.38
N VAL A 9 6.81 -28.11 13.66
CA VAL A 9 6.94 -26.99 14.58
C VAL A 9 8.02 -26.02 14.13
N ILE A 10 9.21 -26.52 13.76
CA ILE A 10 10.31 -25.70 13.25
C ILE A 10 9.90 -24.98 11.96
N LEU A 11 9.23 -25.67 11.04
CA LEU A 11 8.73 -25.08 9.80
C LEU A 11 7.74 -23.95 10.06
N ILE A 12 6.80 -24.15 11.00
CA ILE A 12 5.85 -23.11 11.42
C ILE A 12 6.59 -21.90 11.98
N VAL A 13 7.60 -22.10 12.83
CA VAL A 13 8.40 -21.01 13.41
C VAL A 13 9.15 -20.25 12.33
N VAL A 14 9.77 -20.95 11.36
CA VAL A 14 10.47 -20.32 10.23
C VAL A 14 9.50 -19.49 9.39
N ILE A 15 8.33 -20.04 9.05
CA ILE A 15 7.29 -19.32 8.31
C ILE A 15 6.83 -18.11 9.12
N ALA A 16 6.62 -18.23 10.43
CA ALA A 16 6.16 -17.11 11.28
C ALA A 16 7.17 -15.96 11.33
N VAL A 17 8.47 -16.25 11.43
CA VAL A 17 9.53 -15.22 11.43
C VAL A 17 9.62 -14.51 10.07
N LEU A 18 9.57 -15.28 8.98
CA LEU A 18 9.56 -14.71 7.63
C LEU A 18 8.29 -13.92 7.37
N ALA A 19 7.15 -14.43 7.83
CA ALA A 19 5.86 -13.80 7.72
C ALA A 19 5.85 -12.45 8.45
N ALA A 20 6.30 -12.37 9.71
CA ALA A 20 6.31 -11.11 10.46
C ALA A 20 7.07 -9.98 9.73
N LYS A 21 8.16 -10.29 9.03
CA LYS A 21 8.94 -9.28 8.28
C LYS A 21 8.41 -9.02 6.87
N LYS A 22 7.83 -10.03 6.20
CA LYS A 22 7.43 -9.96 4.78
C LYS A 22 5.93 -9.75 4.55
N LEU A 23 5.06 -10.05 5.52
CA LEU A 23 3.63 -9.73 5.45
C LEU A 23 3.33 -8.25 5.19
N PRO A 24 3.93 -7.26 5.88
CA PRO A 24 3.61 -5.85 5.62
C PRO A 24 4.01 -5.42 4.20
N GLU A 25 5.13 -5.94 3.70
CA GLU A 25 5.61 -5.65 2.35
C GLU A 25 4.73 -6.32 1.28
N LEU A 26 4.36 -7.58 1.51
CA LEU A 26 3.49 -8.35 0.62
C LEU A 26 2.06 -7.81 0.61
N THR A 27 1.48 -7.49 1.77
CA THR A 27 0.13 -6.90 1.84
C THR A 27 0.08 -5.52 1.20
N ARG A 28 1.14 -4.71 1.32
CA ARG A 28 1.21 -3.38 0.68
C ARG A 28 1.33 -3.47 -0.84
N SER A 29 2.16 -4.38 -1.35
CA SER A 29 2.33 -4.58 -2.80
C SER A 29 1.14 -5.31 -3.43
N ALA A 30 0.68 -6.41 -2.82
CA ALA A 30 -0.49 -7.16 -3.25
C ALA A 30 -1.77 -6.32 -3.17
N GLY A 31 -1.92 -5.47 -2.14
CA GLY A 31 -3.06 -4.56 -2.01
C GLY A 31 -3.14 -3.53 -3.14
N LYS A 32 -1.99 -3.05 -3.64
CA LYS A 32 -1.93 -2.13 -4.79
C LYS A 32 -2.38 -2.82 -6.08
N SER A 33 -1.85 -4.01 -6.37
CA SER A 33 -2.24 -4.79 -7.55
C SER A 33 -3.68 -5.29 -7.47
N ALA A 34 -4.14 -5.73 -6.29
CA ALA A 34 -5.51 -6.15 -6.05
C ALA A 34 -6.52 -4.99 -6.22
N ARG A 35 -6.15 -3.76 -5.88
CA ARG A 35 -7.01 -2.58 -6.11
C ARG A 35 -7.21 -2.31 -7.60
N ILE A 36 -6.15 -2.46 -8.40
CA ILE A 36 -6.22 -2.31 -9.86
C ILE A 36 -7.11 -3.42 -10.43
N LEU A 37 -6.82 -4.68 -10.12
CA LEU A 37 -7.63 -5.82 -10.57
C LEU A 37 -9.09 -5.72 -10.13
N LYS A 38 -9.37 -5.23 -8.91
CA LYS A 38 -10.73 -5.02 -8.42
C LYS A 38 -11.44 -3.88 -9.15
N ALA A 39 -10.73 -2.83 -9.55
CA ALA A 39 -11.28 -1.72 -10.33
C ALA A 39 -11.59 -2.17 -11.77
N GLU A 40 -10.68 -2.91 -12.40
CA GLU A 40 -10.89 -3.49 -13.73
C GLU A 40 -12.03 -4.52 -13.73
N ALA A 41 -12.05 -5.42 -12.74
CA ALA A 41 -13.14 -6.38 -12.58
C ALA A 41 -14.49 -5.72 -12.27
N ARG A 42 -14.49 -4.57 -11.58
CA ARG A 42 -15.72 -3.78 -11.41
C ARG A 42 -16.15 -3.16 -12.74
N ALA A 43 -15.24 -2.55 -13.49
CA ALA A 43 -15.56 -1.94 -14.77
C ALA A 43 -16.17 -2.95 -15.75
N MET A 44 -15.68 -4.19 -15.77
CA MET A 44 -16.28 -5.28 -16.55
C MET A 44 -17.72 -5.60 -16.08
N LYS A 45 -17.92 -5.79 -14.77
CA LYS A 45 -19.25 -6.05 -14.21
C LYS A 45 -20.23 -4.89 -14.37
N GLU A 46 -19.71 -3.67 -14.39
CA GLU A 46 -20.50 -2.44 -14.51
C GLU A 46 -20.83 -2.16 -15.98
N GLN A 47 -20.01 -2.60 -16.94
CA GLN A 47 -20.36 -2.68 -18.36
C GLN A 47 -21.49 -3.70 -18.60
N ASP A 48 -21.39 -4.90 -18.02
CA ASP A 48 -22.46 -5.91 -18.09
C ASP A 48 -23.80 -5.37 -17.51
N LYS A 49 -23.74 -4.48 -16.51
CA LYS A 49 -24.92 -3.84 -15.91
C LYS A 49 -25.36 -2.55 -16.61
N ALA A 50 -24.44 -1.85 -17.29
CA ALA A 50 -24.72 -0.60 -18.01
C ALA A 50 -25.39 -0.86 -19.37
N GLU A 51 -25.31 -2.09 -19.88
CA GLU A 51 -26.18 -2.56 -20.96
C GLU A 51 -27.68 -2.52 -20.57
N GLU A 52 -28.01 -2.36 -19.27
CA GLU A 52 -29.38 -2.30 -18.76
C GLU A 52 -29.79 -0.93 -18.12
N ALA A 53 -28.88 0.00 -17.78
CA ALA A 53 -29.21 1.39 -17.38
C ALA A 53 -27.98 2.36 -17.30
N PRO A 54 -28.12 3.68 -17.56
CA PRO A 54 -26.98 4.60 -17.60
C PRO A 54 -26.66 5.18 -16.22
N ALA A 55 -25.43 4.98 -15.71
CA ALA A 55 -24.92 5.72 -14.55
C ALA A 55 -23.42 6.03 -14.67
N ALA A 56 -23.09 7.32 -14.61
CA ALA A 56 -21.74 7.87 -14.80
C ALA A 56 -20.76 7.56 -13.65
N PRO A 57 -19.47 7.27 -13.93
CA PRO A 57 -18.49 6.94 -12.92
C PRO A 57 -18.00 8.21 -12.18
N ARG A 58 -18.19 8.27 -10.85
CA ARG A 58 -17.54 9.30 -10.00
C ARG A 58 -16.16 8.82 -9.56
N ILE A 59 -15.13 9.53 -10.00
CA ILE A 59 -13.74 9.32 -9.60
C ILE A 59 -13.49 10.11 -8.30
N ILE A 60 -13.18 9.42 -7.20
CA ILE A 60 -12.69 10.08 -5.97
C ILE A 60 -11.17 10.01 -5.97
N GLN A 61 -10.54 11.18 -6.10
CA GLN A 61 -9.09 11.35 -6.13
C GLN A 61 -8.54 11.21 -4.71
N GLY A 62 -7.77 10.15 -4.47
CA GLY A 62 -7.11 9.94 -3.19
C GLY A 62 -5.83 10.76 -3.11
N GLU A 63 -5.79 11.75 -2.23
CA GLU A 63 -4.57 12.47 -1.89
C GLU A 63 -3.61 11.55 -1.12
N THR A 64 -2.38 11.41 -1.61
CA THR A 64 -1.36 10.60 -0.95
C THR A 64 -0.47 11.48 -0.09
N LEU A 65 -0.56 11.32 1.24
CA LEU A 65 0.38 11.94 2.17
C LEU A 65 1.78 11.33 1.99
N PRO A 66 2.86 12.16 1.96
CA PRO A 66 4.22 11.65 1.89
C PRO A 66 4.51 10.77 3.11
N PRO A 67 5.25 9.65 2.95
CA PRO A 67 5.61 8.80 4.07
C PRO A 67 6.46 9.61 5.05
N SER A 68 5.93 9.85 6.26
CA SER A 68 6.71 10.39 7.37
C SER A 68 7.74 9.33 7.77
N ALA A 69 8.99 9.51 7.34
CA ALA A 69 10.11 8.76 7.87
C ALA A 69 10.27 9.10 9.37
N PRO A 70 10.49 8.12 10.26
CA PRO A 70 10.91 8.41 11.63
C PRO A 70 12.38 8.82 11.58
N GLY A 71 12.62 10.12 11.42
CA GLY A 71 13.94 10.71 11.30
C GLY A 71 13.83 12.22 11.21
N SER A 72 13.53 12.85 12.34
CA SER A 72 13.54 14.29 12.49
C SER A 72 14.98 14.80 12.43
N GLU A 73 15.41 15.27 11.25
CA GLU A 73 16.42 16.33 11.15
C GLU A 73 15.76 17.49 10.41
N ARG A 74 15.08 18.32 11.22
CA ARG A 74 14.72 19.69 10.86
C ARG A 74 16.02 20.49 10.79
N THR A 75 16.64 20.57 9.62
CA THR A 75 17.51 21.69 9.31
C THR A 75 16.65 22.78 8.69
N ASP A 76 16.17 23.68 9.54
CA ASP A 76 15.70 25.00 9.15
C ASP A 76 16.83 25.71 8.38
N GLY A 77 16.77 25.66 7.06
CA GLY A 77 17.58 26.49 6.18
C GLY A 77 16.81 27.77 5.88
N THR A 78 16.96 28.76 6.75
CA THR A 78 16.54 30.16 6.53
C THR A 78 16.93 30.64 5.13
N PRO A 79 16.01 31.12 4.29
CA PRO A 79 16.37 31.87 3.10
C PRO A 79 17.03 33.19 3.55
N PRO A 80 18.22 33.58 3.07
CA PRO A 80 18.72 34.93 3.32
C PRO A 80 17.81 35.89 2.55
N GLU A 81 16.93 36.55 3.30
CA GLU A 81 16.12 37.67 2.88
C GLU A 81 17.06 38.80 2.41
N GLY A 82 17.28 38.84 1.09
CA GLY A 82 18.03 39.89 0.40
C GLY A 82 17.26 41.20 0.45
N ARG A 83 17.55 41.98 1.49
CA ARG A 83 17.10 43.36 1.73
C ARG A 83 17.36 44.27 0.50
N PRO A 84 16.35 44.92 -0.10
CA PRO A 84 16.60 46.04 -1.01
C PRO A 84 16.95 47.27 -0.17
N ALA A 85 18.11 47.89 -0.44
CA ALA A 85 18.48 49.16 0.14
C ALA A 85 18.90 50.13 -0.96
N GLY A 86 18.16 51.25 -1.03
CA GLY A 86 18.65 52.58 -1.43
C GLY A 86 19.07 52.77 -2.87
#